data_AF-A0A947KU62-F1
#
_entry.id   AF-A0A947KU62-F1
#
_cell.length_a   1.000
_cell.length_b   1.000
_cell.length_c   1.000
_cell.angle_alpha   90.00
_cell.angle_beta   90.00
_cell.angle_gamma   90.00
#
_symmetry.space_group_name_H-M   'P 1'
#
loop_
_entity.id
_entity.type
_entity.pdbx_description
1 polymer ?
#
loop_
_entity_poly.entity_id
_entity_poly.type
_entity_poly.pdbx_seq_one_letter_code
_entity_poly.pdbx_strand_id
1 'polypeptide(L)' 'MYKIILILSALVLSGCSDRLVRVMPYEKEYFAQEKMSLSPIAERAEQEGHIFLIREASAGGESAFQGGCGCR' A
#
# COMPACT_ATOMS: atom_id res chain seq x y z
N MET A 1 -17.48 -21.31 32.60
CA MET A 1 -16.45 -21.64 31.59
C MET A 1 -16.41 -20.67 30.41
N TYR A 2 -17.53 -20.36 29.74
CA TYR A 2 -17.51 -19.48 28.55
C TYR A 2 -16.92 -18.08 28.81
N LYS A 3 -17.17 -17.49 29.98
CA LYS A 3 -16.63 -16.17 30.38
C LYS A 3 -15.09 -16.15 30.41
N ILE A 4 -14.46 -17.24 30.86
CA ILE A 4 -12.99 -17.35 30.93
C ILE A 4 -12.41 -17.47 29.52
N ILE A 5 -13.06 -18.23 28.64
CA ILE A 5 -12.68 -18.37 27.23
C ILE A 5 -12.76 -17.02 26.50
N LEU A 6 -13.79 -16.22 26.77
CA LEU A 6 -14.00 -14.90 26.18
C LEU A 6 -12.92 -13.89 26.61
N ILE A 7 -12.54 -13.91 27.90
CA ILE A 7 -11.47 -13.07 28.43
C ILE A 7 -10.10 -13.48 27.83
N LEU A 8 -9.84 -14.78 27.74
CA LEU A 8 -8.61 -15.30 27.15
C LEU A 8 -8.48 -14.93 25.66
N SER A 9 -9.59 -14.97 24.91
CA SER A 9 -9.63 -14.55 23.50
C SER A 9 -9.31 -13.06 23.33
N ALA A 10 -9.80 -12.20 24.23
CA ALA A 10 -9.55 -10.76 24.16
C ALA A 10 -8.06 -10.41 24.41
N LEU A 11 -7.38 -11.15 25.29
CA LEU A 11 -5.96 -10.95 25.55
C LEU A 11 -5.09 -11.31 24.33
N VAL A 12 -5.43 -12.37 23.60
CA VAL A 12 -4.68 -12.79 22.40
C VAL A 12 -4.83 -11.79 21.25
N LEU A 13 -5.97 -11.09 21.15
CA LEU A 13 -6.21 -10.07 20.13
C LEU A 13 -5.61 -8.69 20.45
N SER A 14 -5.04 -8.48 21.64
CA SER A 14 -4.38 -7.22 22.02
C SER A 14 -3.01 -7.00 21.37
N GLY A 15 -2.57 -7.92 20.50
CA GLY A 15 -1.35 -7.81 19.73
C GLY A 15 -1.41 -6.69 18.68
N CYS A 16 -0.50 -5.73 18.82
CA CYS A 16 0.26 -5.01 17.79
C CYS A 16 0.22 -3.48 17.86
N SER A 17 -0.68 -2.83 18.61
CA SER A 17 -0.77 -1.36 18.58
C SER A 17 0.46 -0.64 19.13
N ASP A 18 1.08 -1.15 20.19
CA ASP A 18 2.20 -0.48 20.87
C ASP A 18 3.55 -0.73 20.17
N ARG A 19 3.65 -1.84 19.44
CA ARG A 19 4.85 -2.26 18.68
C ARG A 19 4.76 -1.99 17.18
N LEU A 20 3.65 -1.43 16.69
CA LEU A 20 3.61 -0.76 15.39
C LEU A 20 4.52 0.45 15.50
N VAL A 21 5.81 0.25 15.22
CA VAL A 21 6.89 1.24 15.24
C VAL A 21 6.47 2.41 14.36
N ARG A 22 5.80 3.38 14.96
CA ARG A 22 5.59 4.68 14.34
C ARG A 22 6.90 5.42 14.51
N VAL A 23 7.66 5.45 13.42
CA VAL A 23 8.83 6.31 13.26
C VAL A 23 8.49 7.69 13.81
N MET A 24 9.37 8.23 14.65
CA MET A 24 9.12 9.51 15.30
C MET A 24 9.01 10.61 14.23
N PRO A 25 8.17 11.66 14.41
CA PRO A 25 7.89 12.62 13.35
C PRO A 25 9.14 13.26 12.74
N TYR A 26 10.18 13.47 13.56
CA TYR A 26 11.47 14.02 13.15
C TYR A 26 12.40 12.98 12.48
N GLU A 27 12.22 11.68 12.72
CA GLU A 27 13.01 10.65 12.01
C GLU A 27 12.57 10.47 10.55
N LYS A 28 11.37 10.96 10.20
CA LYS A 28 10.83 10.89 8.83
C LYS A 28 11.69 11.61 7.80
N GLU A 29 12.46 12.62 8.21
CA GLU A 29 13.35 13.36 7.31
C GLU A 29 14.51 12.48 6.80
N TYR A 30 14.91 11.45 7.54
CA TYR A 30 15.99 10.52 7.15
C TYR A 30 15.50 9.30 6.36
N PHE A 31 14.18 9.15 6.16
CA PHE A 31 13.62 8.04 5.41
C PHE A 31 13.80 8.18 3.90
N ALA A 32 13.83 9.41 3.38
CA ALA A 32 14.03 9.68 1.97
C ALA A 32 15.51 9.50 1.61
N GLN A 33 15.89 8.28 1.26
CA GLN A 33 17.24 7.98 0.76
C GLN A 33 17.38 8.42 -0.70
N GLU A 34 18.59 8.78 -1.13
CA GLU A 34 18.85 9.20 -2.52
C GLU A 34 18.43 8.14 -3.55
N LYS A 35 18.52 6.85 -3.20
CA LYS A 35 18.05 5.72 -4.02
C LYS A 35 16.52 5.65 -4.21
N MET A 36 15.75 6.37 -3.39
CA MET A 36 14.29 6.49 -3.51
C MET A 36 13.90 7.67 -4.41
N SER A 37 14.87 8.46 -4.88
CA SER A 37 14.61 9.47 -5.89
C SER A 37 14.12 8.82 -7.17
N LEU A 38 13.11 9.42 -7.81
CA LEU A 38 12.73 9.02 -9.16
C LEU A 38 13.93 9.30 -10.06
N SER A 39 14.46 8.22 -10.61
CA SER A 39 15.61 8.10 -11.49
C SER A 39 15.40 8.88 -12.83
N PRO A 40 16.31 8.79 -13.81
CA PRO A 40 16.29 9.67 -14.97
C PRO A 40 15.02 9.48 -15.83
N ILE A 41 14.76 10.45 -16.69
CA ILE A 41 13.51 10.64 -17.44
C ILE A 41 13.00 9.37 -18.15
N ALA A 42 13.89 8.49 -18.61
CA ALA A 42 13.54 7.25 -19.30
C ALA A 42 12.75 6.26 -18.43
N GLU A 43 13.18 6.02 -17.18
CA GLU A 43 12.47 5.12 -16.25
C GLU A 43 11.13 5.72 -15.81
N ARG A 44 11.03 7.06 -15.74
CA ARG A 44 9.75 7.72 -15.45
C ARG A 44 8.74 7.56 -16.56
N ALA A 45 9.15 7.65 -17.82
CA ALA A 45 8.26 7.51 -18.96
C ALA A 45 7.63 6.10 -19.01
N GLU A 46 8.42 5.06 -18.71
CA GLU A 46 7.91 3.69 -18.60
C GLU A 46 6.90 3.56 -17.45
N GLN A 47 7.24 4.12 -16.28
CA GLN A 47 6.39 4.05 -15.09
C GLN A 47 5.07 4.83 -15.26
N GLU A 48 5.11 6.00 -15.88
CA GLU A 48 3.92 6.77 -16.25
C GLU A 48 3.06 6.02 -17.27
N GLY A 49 3.68 5.37 -18.26
CA GLY A 49 2.99 4.48 -19.20
C GLY A 49 2.29 3.32 -18.49
N HIS A 50 2.97 2.66 -17.55
CA HIS A 50 2.39 1.57 -16.75
C HIS A 50 1.20 2.03 -15.91
N ILE A 51 1.28 3.22 -15.28
CA ILE A 51 0.17 3.81 -14.53
C ILE A 51 -1.01 4.17 -15.44
N PHE A 52 -0.73 4.73 -16.62
CA PHE A 52 -1.77 5.08 -17.60
C PHE A 52 -2.53 3.83 -18.05
N LEU A 53 -1.81 2.77 -18.42
CA LEU A 53 -2.40 1.51 -18.87
C LEU A 53 -3.28 0.86 -17.80
N ILE A 54 -2.84 0.83 -16.54
CA ILE A 54 -3.65 0.29 -15.43
C ILE A 54 -4.91 1.13 -15.21
N ARG A 55 -4.79 2.46 -15.23
CA ARG A 55 -5.93 3.36 -15.03
C ARG A 55 -6.98 3.18 -16.12
N GLU A 56 -6.52 3.12 -17.37
CA GLU A 56 -7.39 2.88 -18.52
C GLU A 56 -8.09 1.51 -18.40
N ALA A 57 -7.35 0.44 -18.14
CA ALA A 57 -7.92 -0.89 -17.98
C ALA A 57 -8.90 -0.99 -16.80
N SER A 58 -8.61 -0.29 -15.69
CA SER A 58 -9.52 -0.21 -14.54
C SER A 58 -10.82 0.53 -14.85
N ALA A 59 -10.79 1.49 -15.77
CA ALA A 59 -11.95 2.25 -16.24
C ALA A 59 -12.75 1.53 -17.34
N GLY A 60 -12.34 0.33 -17.74
CA GLY A 60 -12.97 -0.43 -18.83
C GLY A 60 -12.55 0.03 -20.23
N GLY A 61 -11.36 0.64 -20.36
CA GLY A 61 -10.75 0.93 -21.65
C GLY A 61 -10.28 -0.33 -22.39
N GLU A 62 -9.78 -0.14 -23.61
CA GLU A 62 -9.42 -1.24 -24.53
C GLU A 62 -8.14 -1.99 -24.11
N SER A 63 -7.31 -1.39 -23.26
CA SER A 63 -6.04 -1.97 -22.83
C SER A 63 -6.25 -3.23 -21.98
N ALA A 64 -5.64 -4.35 -22.42
CA ALA A 64 -5.83 -5.69 -21.86
C ALA A 64 -5.15 -5.94 -20.49
N PHE A 65 -4.65 -4.89 -19.82
CA PHE A 65 -3.82 -5.03 -18.61
C PHE A 65 -4.67 -4.88 -17.34
N GLN A 66 -5.15 -6.00 -16.81
CA GLN A 66 -5.91 -6.07 -15.55
C GLN A 66 -7.20 -5.22 -15.57
N GLY A 67 -8.21 -5.75 -16.27
CA GLY A 67 -9.52 -5.12 -16.44
C GLY A 67 -10.26 -4.92 -15.12
N GLY A 68 -10.67 -3.69 -14.86
CA GLY A 68 -11.69 -3.39 -13.87
C GLY A 68 -13.03 -4.00 -14.31
N CYS A 69 -13.94 -4.22 -13.36
CA CYS A 69 -15.24 -4.81 -13.61
C CYS A 69 -16.17 -4.00 -14.55
N GLY A 70 -15.69 -2.91 -15.16
CA GLY A 70 -16.37 -2.21 -16.26
C GLY A 70 -17.72 -1.61 -15.90
N CYS A 71 -18.10 -1.58 -14.61
CA CYS A 71 -19.37 -1.05 -14.14
C CYS A 71 -19.36 0.49 -14.20
N ARG A 72 -19.51 1.05 -15.40
CA ARG A 72 -20.17 2.34 -15.58
C ARG A 72 -21.66 2.13 -15.78
#